data_AF-B0XH01-F1
#
_entry.id   AF-B0XH01-F1
#
_cell.length_a   1.000
_cell.length_b   1.000
_cell.length_c   1.000
_cell.angle_alpha   90.00
_cell.angle_beta   90.00
_cell.angle_gamma   90.00
#
_symmetry.space_group_name_H-M   'P 1'
#
loop_
_entity.id
_entity.type
_entity.pdbx_description
1 polymer ?
#
loop_
_entity_poly.entity_id
_entity_poly.type
_entity_poly.pdbx_seq_one_letter_code
_entity_poly.pdbx_strand_id
1 'polypeptide(L)'
;MRRKKSRRLALTIDAISSKCQKDDQQQHSEQLSTKDKQVAPPQDPAFSAVPKWTWKVVKSAKKNAGIAFVTSNNPFRTAISAGDVLCPDICGSAGWGKVEFADLSKGYTYCCTVDALMKKVPGIPVEAKVTSVLTF
;
A
#
# COMPACT_ATOMS: atom_id res chain seq x y z
N MET A 1 -1.59 50.64 9.77
CA MET A 1 -0.76 49.41 9.60
C MET A 1 -1.65 48.17 9.63
N ARG A 2 -1.41 47.14 8.82
CA ARG A 2 -2.14 45.84 8.88
C ARG A 2 -1.15 44.69 9.11
N ARG A 3 -1.16 44.05 10.29
CA ARG A 3 -0.31 42.89 10.61
C ARG A 3 -0.78 41.65 9.82
N LYS A 4 -0.01 41.19 8.84
CA LYS A 4 -0.27 39.91 8.13
C LYS A 4 -0.04 38.74 9.10
N LYS A 5 -1.12 38.13 9.60
CA LYS A 5 -1.06 37.02 10.57
C LYS A 5 -0.66 35.72 9.85
N SER A 6 0.63 35.40 9.88
CA SER A 6 1.18 34.18 9.27
C SER A 6 0.51 32.93 9.86
N ARG A 7 -0.11 32.11 9.02
CA ARG A 7 -0.65 30.80 9.39
C ARG A 7 0.38 29.75 9.00
N ARG A 8 0.98 29.07 9.98
CA ARG A 8 1.77 27.85 9.72
C ARG A 8 0.82 26.79 9.13
N LEU A 9 1.17 26.21 7.99
CA LEU A 9 0.49 25.00 7.51
C LEU A 9 1.00 23.82 8.34
N ALA A 10 0.09 23.13 9.01
CA ALA A 10 0.34 21.76 9.44
C ALA A 10 0.12 20.84 8.24
N LEU A 11 1.09 19.98 7.92
CA LEU A 11 0.81 18.77 7.17
C LEU A 11 0.38 17.72 8.20
N THR A 12 -0.88 17.30 8.17
CA THR A 12 -1.27 16.06 8.85
C THR A 12 -0.79 14.88 8.01
N ILE A 13 -0.04 13.97 8.61
CA ILE A 13 0.36 12.70 8.00
C ILE A 13 -0.55 11.64 8.62
N ASP A 14 -1.75 11.55 8.09
CA ASP A 14 -2.80 10.67 8.60
C ASP A 14 -2.50 9.22 8.21
N ALA A 15 -1.70 8.55 9.04
CA ALA A 15 -1.29 7.16 8.87
C ALA A 15 -2.45 6.20 9.21
N ILE A 16 -3.36 6.01 8.26
CA ILE A 16 -4.52 5.12 8.41
C ILE A 16 -4.03 3.66 8.48
N SER A 17 -4.07 3.08 9.67
CA SER A 17 -3.83 1.65 9.89
C SER A 17 -5.07 0.83 9.53
N SER A 18 -4.91 -0.22 8.71
CA SER A 18 -6.01 -1.07 8.27
C SER A 18 -6.57 -1.93 9.41
N LYS A 19 -7.85 -1.75 9.73
CA LYS A 19 -8.63 -2.71 10.51
C LYS A 19 -9.48 -3.53 9.56
N CYS A 20 -9.34 -4.86 9.60
CA CYS A 20 -10.29 -5.77 8.97
C CYS A 20 -11.41 -6.09 9.98
N GLN A 21 -12.66 -5.85 9.59
CA GLN A 21 -13.83 -6.27 10.36
C GLN A 21 -14.20 -7.72 10.00
N LYS A 22 -14.94 -8.41 10.88
CA LYS A 22 -15.54 -9.73 10.61
C LYS A 22 -17.06 -9.60 10.59
N ASP A 23 -17.69 -10.34 9.68
CA ASP A 23 -19.11 -10.70 9.70
C ASP A 23 -19.23 -12.24 9.80
N ASP A 24 -20.44 -12.76 9.99
CA ASP A 24 -20.69 -13.91 10.88
C ASP A 24 -21.51 -15.07 10.24
N GLN A 25 -21.50 -16.26 10.87
CA GLN A 25 -22.34 -17.46 10.60
C GLN A 25 -22.09 -18.24 9.28
N GLN A 26 -22.34 -19.57 9.13
CA GLN A 26 -22.36 -20.73 10.06
C GLN A 26 -22.10 -22.06 9.26
N GLN A 27 -21.99 -23.20 9.95
CA GLN A 27 -21.48 -24.53 9.55
C GLN A 27 -22.38 -25.39 8.64
N HIS A 28 -21.77 -26.39 7.96
CA HIS A 28 -22.22 -27.79 8.03
C HIS A 28 -21.06 -28.78 7.72
N SER A 29 -21.28 -30.08 7.90
CA SER A 29 -20.30 -31.19 7.74
C SER A 29 -20.30 -31.80 6.31
N GLU A 30 -19.50 -32.79 5.89
CA GLU A 30 -18.58 -33.79 6.52
C GLU A 30 -17.50 -34.23 5.45
N GLN A 31 -16.70 -35.31 5.44
CA GLN A 31 -16.50 -36.59 6.19
C GLN A 31 -14.99 -37.02 6.05
N LEU A 32 -14.61 -38.23 6.47
CA LEU A 32 -13.24 -38.75 6.62
C LEU A 32 -12.71 -39.56 5.41
N SER A 33 -11.42 -39.42 5.07
CA SER A 33 -10.61 -40.47 4.42
C SER A 33 -9.10 -40.23 4.62
N THR A 34 -8.28 -41.29 4.65
CA THR A 34 -6.88 -41.25 5.12
C THR A 34 -5.82 -41.32 4.01
N LYS A 35 -4.74 -40.55 4.18
CA LYS A 35 -3.37 -40.85 3.74
C LYS A 35 -2.39 -39.82 4.31
N ASP A 36 -1.14 -40.25 4.50
CA ASP A 36 -0.09 -39.47 5.16
C ASP A 36 0.16 -38.13 4.47
N LYS A 37 0.11 -37.06 5.25
CA LYS A 37 0.35 -35.69 4.78
C LYS A 37 1.22 -34.99 5.82
N GLN A 38 2.22 -34.26 5.34
CA GLN A 38 3.12 -33.46 6.17
C GLN A 38 2.30 -32.68 7.22
N VAL A 39 2.65 -32.80 8.50
CA VAL A 39 2.00 -32.01 9.56
C VAL A 39 2.39 -30.55 9.35
N ALA A 40 1.53 -29.82 8.64
CA ALA A 40 1.55 -28.37 8.67
C ALA A 40 1.34 -27.94 10.13
N PRO A 41 2.03 -26.89 10.61
CA PRO A 41 1.79 -26.36 11.95
C PRO A 41 0.31 -25.99 12.11
N PRO A 42 -0.27 -26.14 13.32
CA PRO A 42 -1.68 -25.83 13.57
C PRO A 42 -2.07 -24.48 12.98
N GLN A 43 -3.10 -24.47 12.13
CA GLN A 43 -3.57 -23.24 11.50
C GLN A 43 -4.46 -22.45 12.45
N ASP A 44 -3.82 -21.82 13.43
CA ASP A 44 -4.46 -20.86 14.32
C ASP A 44 -5.17 -19.78 13.48
N PRO A 45 -6.46 -19.47 13.74
CA PRO A 45 -7.25 -18.50 12.95
C PRO A 45 -6.84 -17.04 13.19
N ALA A 46 -5.60 -16.81 13.62
CA ALA A 46 -4.95 -15.53 13.87
C ALA A 46 -3.65 -15.34 13.05
N PHE A 47 -3.35 -16.22 12.08
CA PHE A 47 -2.20 -16.06 11.19
C PHE A 47 -2.36 -14.80 10.30
N SER A 48 -1.82 -13.68 10.79
CA SER A 48 -1.77 -12.41 10.07
C SER A 48 -0.79 -12.53 8.90
N ALA A 49 -1.32 -12.64 7.67
CA ALA A 49 -0.52 -12.77 6.47
C ALA A 49 0.41 -11.56 6.28
N VAL A 50 1.73 -11.82 6.21
CA VAL A 50 2.74 -10.77 6.01
C VAL A 50 2.60 -10.19 4.59
N PRO A 51 2.44 -8.87 4.43
CA PRO A 51 2.24 -8.27 3.11
C PRO A 51 3.53 -8.33 2.28
N LYS A 52 3.44 -8.69 0.99
CA LYS A 52 4.55 -8.61 0.01
C LYS A 52 4.95 -7.17 -0.33
N TRP A 53 3.97 -6.27 -0.30
CA TRP A 53 4.10 -4.86 -0.65
C TRP A 53 3.48 -4.01 0.48
N THR A 54 4.22 -3.02 0.97
CA THR A 54 3.65 -1.93 1.77
C THR A 54 3.38 -0.72 0.87
N TRP A 55 2.46 0.15 1.25
CA TRP A 55 2.09 1.32 0.45
C TRP A 55 1.67 2.51 1.32
N LYS A 56 1.78 3.73 0.78
CA LYS A 56 1.31 4.98 1.39
C LYS A 56 0.78 5.93 0.33
N VAL A 57 -0.42 6.47 0.52
CA VAL A 57 -0.97 7.54 -0.35
C VAL A 57 -0.63 8.90 0.26
N VAL A 58 -0.01 9.78 -0.52
CA VAL A 58 0.20 11.19 -0.17
C VAL A 58 -0.81 12.02 -0.94
N LYS A 59 -1.76 12.64 -0.24
CA LYS A 59 -2.86 13.43 -0.80
C LYS A 59 -2.76 14.91 -0.38
N SER A 60 -2.78 15.81 -1.35
CA SER A 60 -2.95 17.25 -1.14
C SER A 60 -4.43 17.60 -1.26
N ALA A 61 -5.13 17.69 -0.12
CA ALA A 61 -6.56 18.02 -0.08
C ALA A 61 -6.89 19.34 -0.82
N LYS A 62 -6.05 20.38 -0.68
CA LYS A 62 -6.22 21.67 -1.36
C LYS A 62 -6.15 21.59 -2.90
N LYS A 63 -5.32 20.70 -3.45
CA LYS A 63 -5.19 20.49 -4.92
C LYS A 63 -6.12 19.40 -5.45
N ASN A 64 -6.77 18.63 -4.56
CA ASN A 64 -7.31 17.29 -4.83
C ASN A 64 -6.38 16.42 -5.71
N ALA A 65 -5.09 16.46 -5.38
CA ALA A 65 -4.01 15.77 -6.10
C ALA A 65 -3.37 14.72 -5.18
N GLY A 66 -2.94 13.59 -5.72
CA GLY A 66 -2.29 12.55 -4.92
C GLY A 66 -1.33 11.67 -5.70
N ILE A 67 -0.42 11.04 -4.98
CA ILE A 67 0.50 10.01 -5.49
C ILE A 67 0.60 8.91 -4.44
N ALA A 68 0.79 7.66 -4.88
CA ALA A 68 0.98 6.53 -3.97
C ALA A 68 2.40 5.98 -4.10
N PHE A 69 3.07 5.76 -2.98
CA PHE A 69 4.35 5.05 -2.92
C PHE A 69 4.09 3.59 -2.56
N VAL A 70 4.80 2.66 -3.20
CA VAL A 70 4.73 1.21 -2.96
C VAL A 70 6.15 0.67 -2.74
N THR A 71 6.38 -0.05 -1.65
CA THR A 71 7.70 -0.50 -1.21
C THR A 71 7.72 -2.02 -0.97
N SER A 72 8.76 -2.70 -1.45
CA SER A 72 8.94 -4.16 -1.31
C SER A 72 9.22 -4.53 0.14
N ASN A 73 8.33 -5.31 0.76
CA ASN A 73 8.46 -5.74 2.15
C ASN A 73 9.31 -7.01 2.28
N ASN A 74 10.45 -7.04 1.59
CA ASN A 74 11.41 -8.14 1.62
C ASN A 74 12.84 -7.58 1.38
N PRO A 75 13.71 -7.57 2.41
CA PRO A 75 15.07 -7.03 2.31
C PRO A 75 16.05 -7.99 1.60
N PHE A 76 15.68 -9.26 1.40
CA PHE A 76 16.51 -10.26 0.71
C PHE A 76 16.20 -10.38 -0.79
N ARG A 77 15.46 -9.42 -1.34
CA ARG A 77 14.95 -9.49 -2.72
C ARG A 77 16.00 -9.01 -3.71
N THR A 78 16.43 -9.92 -4.59
CA THR A 78 17.48 -9.66 -5.60
C THR A 78 16.92 -9.24 -6.97
N ALA A 79 15.61 -9.36 -7.21
CA ALA A 79 14.97 -8.94 -8.46
C ALA A 79 13.49 -8.54 -8.27
N ILE A 80 13.02 -7.66 -9.17
CA ILE A 80 11.61 -7.32 -9.39
C ILE A 80 11.24 -7.77 -10.81
N SER A 81 10.20 -8.60 -10.97
CA SER A 81 9.66 -8.89 -12.31
C SER A 81 8.59 -7.86 -12.71
N ALA A 82 8.39 -7.65 -14.01
CA ALA A 82 7.34 -6.75 -14.51
C ALA A 82 5.91 -7.22 -14.14
N GLY A 83 5.73 -8.49 -13.78
CA GLY A 83 4.47 -9.02 -13.25
C GLY A 83 4.29 -8.84 -11.73
N ASP A 84 5.34 -8.48 -10.99
CA ASP A 84 5.26 -8.26 -9.54
C ASP A 84 4.71 -6.88 -9.16
N VAL A 85 4.95 -5.87 -10.01
CA VAL A 85 4.56 -4.48 -9.74
C VAL A 85 3.05 -4.32 -9.91
N LEU A 86 2.43 -3.66 -8.93
CA LEU A 86 0.97 -3.49 -8.89
C LEU A 86 0.47 -2.56 -10.00
N CYS A 87 1.24 -1.53 -10.34
CA CYS A 87 0.84 -0.43 -11.21
C CYS A 87 2.07 0.20 -11.89
N PRO A 88 1.89 0.96 -12.99
CA PRO A 88 3.01 1.59 -13.69
C PRO A 88 3.75 2.60 -12.79
N ASP A 89 5.08 2.59 -12.84
CA ASP A 89 5.87 3.59 -12.11
C ASP A 89 5.79 4.97 -12.78
N ILE A 90 5.51 5.98 -11.96
CA ILE A 90 5.44 7.39 -12.34
C ILE A 90 6.36 8.28 -11.48
N CYS A 91 7.28 7.71 -10.66
CA CYS A 91 8.12 8.52 -9.77
C CYS A 91 8.87 9.62 -10.54
N GLY A 92 9.53 9.27 -11.64
CA GLY A 92 10.31 10.21 -12.45
C GLY A 92 9.47 11.32 -13.07
N SER A 93 8.38 10.96 -13.78
CA SER A 93 7.51 11.92 -14.47
C SER A 93 6.67 12.79 -13.53
N ALA A 94 6.45 12.37 -12.29
CA ALA A 94 5.80 13.17 -11.26
C ALA A 94 6.77 14.01 -10.40
N GLY A 95 8.08 13.97 -10.65
CA GLY A 95 9.10 14.73 -9.90
C GLY A 95 9.52 14.10 -8.56
N TRP A 96 9.05 12.90 -8.24
CA TRP A 96 9.37 12.16 -7.01
C TRP A 96 10.52 11.16 -7.16
N GLY A 97 11.14 11.09 -8.33
CA GLY A 97 12.24 10.17 -8.64
C GLY A 97 13.44 10.28 -7.69
N LYS A 98 13.93 9.13 -7.25
CA LYS A 98 15.15 8.93 -6.47
C LYS A 98 15.88 7.71 -6.99
N VAL A 99 17.20 7.76 -7.13
CA VAL A 99 17.99 6.63 -7.66
C VAL A 99 18.00 5.46 -6.66
N GLU A 100 17.89 5.78 -5.38
CA GLU A 100 17.80 4.86 -4.24
C GLU A 100 16.50 4.04 -4.25
N PHE A 101 15.44 4.50 -4.92
CA PHE A 101 14.18 3.75 -5.01
C PHE A 101 14.30 2.50 -5.90
N ALA A 102 15.21 2.49 -6.88
CA ALA A 102 15.54 1.31 -7.66
C ALA A 102 16.56 0.38 -6.96
N ASP A 103 17.22 0.86 -5.91
CA ASP A 103 18.27 0.12 -5.20
C ASP A 103 17.67 -0.88 -4.21
N LEU A 104 17.66 -2.16 -4.62
CA LEU A 104 17.16 -3.27 -3.80
C LEU A 104 17.89 -3.40 -2.45
N SER A 105 19.15 -2.98 -2.34
CA SER A 105 19.90 -3.01 -1.07
C SER A 105 19.44 -1.94 -0.07
N LYS A 106 18.77 -0.88 -0.55
CA LYS A 106 18.18 0.21 0.25
C LYS A 106 16.67 0.07 0.44
N GLY A 107 16.04 -0.88 -0.26
CA GLY A 107 14.60 -1.17 -0.21
C GLY A 107 13.85 -0.61 -1.43
N TYR A 108 13.58 -1.48 -2.40
CA TYR A 108 12.92 -1.11 -3.65
C TYR A 108 11.55 -0.45 -3.43
N THR A 109 11.38 0.73 -4.00
CA THR A 109 10.19 1.59 -3.93
C THR A 109 9.84 2.09 -5.33
N TYR A 110 8.56 2.32 -5.63
CA TYR A 110 8.11 2.96 -6.86
C TYR A 110 6.79 3.71 -6.62
N CYS A 111 6.34 4.52 -7.58
CA CYS A 111 5.23 5.44 -7.41
C CYS A 111 4.09 5.12 -8.39
N CYS A 112 2.84 5.14 -7.93
CA CYS A 112 1.66 4.97 -8.77
C CYS A 112 0.71 6.18 -8.70
N THR A 113 -0.16 6.31 -9.71
CA THR A 113 -1.41 7.07 -9.52
C THR A 113 -2.25 6.37 -8.44
N VAL A 114 -2.99 7.15 -7.63
CA VAL A 114 -3.81 6.58 -6.55
C VAL A 114 -4.88 5.64 -7.10
N ASP A 115 -5.51 6.00 -8.22
CA ASP A 115 -6.50 5.17 -8.93
C ASP A 115 -5.92 3.82 -9.39
N ALA A 116 -4.70 3.79 -9.95
CA ALA A 116 -4.06 2.54 -10.37
C ALA A 116 -3.73 1.62 -9.18
N LEU A 117 -3.41 2.18 -8.01
CA LEU A 117 -3.20 1.37 -6.80
C LEU A 117 -4.52 0.91 -6.18
N MET A 118 -5.57 1.75 -6.14
CA MET A 118 -6.91 1.37 -5.64
C MET A 118 -7.49 0.19 -6.44
N LYS A 119 -7.23 0.13 -7.76
CA LYS A 119 -7.59 -1.01 -8.63
C LYS A 119 -6.86 -2.33 -8.31
N LYS A 120 -5.89 -2.32 -7.39
CA LYS A 120 -5.10 -3.49 -6.97
C LYS A 120 -5.16 -3.76 -5.47
N VAL A 121 -5.54 -2.77 -4.68
CA VAL A 121 -5.61 -2.84 -3.21
C VAL A 121 -7.00 -2.38 -2.76
N PRO A 122 -7.97 -3.31 -2.64
CA PRO A 122 -9.35 -2.97 -2.27
C PRO A 122 -9.50 -2.32 -0.89
N GLY A 123 -8.53 -2.53 0.01
CA GLY A 123 -8.51 -1.93 1.36
C GLY A 123 -8.06 -0.47 1.42
N ILE A 124 -7.92 0.24 0.29
CA ILE A 124 -7.63 1.68 0.29
C ILE A 124 -8.94 2.46 0.53
N PRO A 125 -9.01 3.33 1.55
CA PRO A 125 -10.22 4.10 1.86
C PRO A 125 -10.62 5.03 0.70
N VAL A 126 -11.94 5.21 0.48
CA VAL A 126 -12.48 5.99 -0.64
C VAL A 126 -12.08 7.47 -0.57
N GLU A 127 -11.82 7.96 0.64
CA GLU A 127 -11.31 9.29 0.97
C GLU A 127 -9.91 9.54 0.38
N ALA A 128 -9.15 8.50 0.06
CA ALA A 128 -7.85 8.62 -0.61
C ALA A 128 -7.98 9.06 -2.08
N LYS A 129 -9.15 8.87 -2.70
CA LYS A 129 -9.40 9.19 -4.13
C LYS A 129 -9.12 10.67 -4.44
N VAL A 130 -8.54 10.92 -5.60
CA VAL A 130 -8.09 12.25 -6.09
C VAL A 130 -8.42 12.41 -7.57
N THR A 131 -8.46 13.64 -8.06
CA THR A 131 -8.73 13.95 -9.48
C THR A 131 -7.47 14.24 -10.30
N SER A 132 -6.29 14.27 -9.68
CA SER A 132 -5.02 14.56 -10.36
C SER A 132 -3.83 13.90 -9.66
N VAL A 133 -2.70 13.77 -10.39
CA VAL A 133 -1.42 13.32 -9.84
C VAL A 133 -0.79 14.47 -9.03
N LEU A 134 -0.29 14.17 -7.83
CA LEU A 134 0.52 15.12 -7.07
C LEU A 134 1.94 15.13 -7.62
N THR A 135 2.29 16.16 -8.40
CA THR A 135 3.67 16.43 -8.80
C THR A 135 4.40 17.28 -7.76
N PHE A 136 5.73 17.14 -7.73
CA PHE A 136 6.65 18.02 -7.01
C PHE A 136 6.99 19.26 -7.87
#